data_AF-A0A524PVZ4-F1
#
_entry.id   AF-A0A524PVZ4-F1
#
_cell.length_a   1.000
_cell.length_b   1.000
_cell.length_c   1.000
_cell.angle_alpha   90.00
_cell.angle_beta   90.00
_cell.angle_gamma   90.00
#
_symmetry.space_group_name_H-M   'P 1'
#
loop_
_entity.id
_entity.type
_entity.pdbx_description
1 polymer ?
#
loop_
_entity_poly.entity_id
_entity_poly.type
_entity_poly.pdbx_seq_one_letter_code
_entity_poly.pdbx_strand_id
1 'polypeptide(L)' 'NGAEIARSEWYREGRVPLHTLRADIDYGLAEARTTYGVISVKVWIFKGEVFERVEESEVAEAEVATAS' A
#
# COMPACT_ATOMS: atom_id res chain seq x y z
N ASN A 1 13.89 -3.66 -23.31
CA ASN A 1 14.63 -2.51 -23.89
C ASN A 1 15.62 -2.00 -22.86
N GLY A 2 16.86 -2.55 -22.88
CA GLY A 2 17.94 -2.06 -22.01
C GLY A 2 18.32 -0.65 -22.42
N ALA A 3 17.76 0.34 -21.74
CA ALA A 3 18.00 1.74 -22.00
C ALA A 3 19.22 2.18 -21.18
N GLU A 4 20.20 2.83 -21.82
CA GLU A 4 21.38 3.42 -21.16
C GLU A 4 21.03 4.58 -20.22
N ILE A 5 19.81 5.13 -20.36
CA ILE A 5 19.31 6.26 -19.58
C ILE A 5 18.14 5.79 -18.71
N ALA A 6 18.22 6.07 -17.41
CA ALA A 6 17.16 5.75 -16.46
C ALA A 6 15.88 6.54 -16.79
N ARG A 7 14.73 5.86 -16.80
CA ARG A 7 13.40 6.44 -17.04
C ARG A 7 12.42 5.95 -16.01
N SER A 8 11.45 6.79 -15.67
CA SER A 8 10.31 6.43 -14.81
C SER A 8 9.04 6.59 -15.64
N GLU A 9 8.34 5.49 -15.87
CA GLU A 9 7.03 5.48 -16.52
C GLU A 9 5.97 5.21 -15.45
N TRP A 10 4.85 5.91 -15.53
CA TRP A 10 3.74 5.74 -14.60
C TRP A 10 2.43 5.62 -15.37
N TYR A 11 1.53 4.79 -14.87
CA TYR A 11 0.19 4.60 -15.38
C TYR A 11 -0.78 4.66 -14.20
N ARG A 12 -1.92 5.32 -14.37
CA ARG A 12 -2.95 5.46 -13.34
C ARG A 12 -4.32 5.24 -13.98
N GLU A 13 -5.12 4.43 -13.31
CA GLU A 13 -6.50 4.16 -13.68
C GLU A 13 -7.39 4.34 -12.43
N GLY A 14 -8.54 4.98 -12.58
CA GLY A 14 -9.46 5.25 -11.47
C GLY A 14 -9.04 6.38 -10.52
N ARG A 15 -9.51 6.31 -9.26
CA ARG A 15 -9.27 7.33 -8.21
C ARG A 15 -8.26 6.82 -7.18
N VAL A 16 -7.21 7.61 -6.90
CA VAL A 16 -6.23 7.34 -5.84
C VAL A 16 -6.02 8.63 -5.04
N PRO A 17 -6.82 8.87 -3.98
CA PRO A 17 -6.75 10.09 -3.18
C PRO A 17 -5.61 10.03 -2.14
N LEU A 18 -4.41 10.43 -2.54
CA LEU A 18 -3.19 10.38 -1.71
C LEU A 18 -3.21 11.34 -0.49
N HIS A 19 -4.11 12.32 -0.46
CA HIS A 19 -4.24 13.28 0.64
C HIS A 19 -5.32 12.86 1.66
N THR A 20 -6.14 11.85 1.36
CA THR A 20 -7.22 11.42 2.25
C THR A 20 -6.68 10.36 3.19
N LEU A 21 -6.41 10.73 4.44
CA LEU A 21 -5.88 9.81 5.46
C LEU A 21 -6.82 8.63 5.78
N ARG A 22 -8.13 8.77 5.49
CA ARG A 22 -9.15 7.71 5.66
C ARG A 22 -9.24 6.74 4.48
N ALA A 23 -8.54 7.02 3.38
CA ALA A 23 -8.49 6.13 2.24
C ALA A 23 -7.61 4.92 2.59
N ASP A 24 -8.14 3.72 2.39
CA ASP A 24 -7.36 2.49 2.45
C ASP A 24 -6.51 2.39 1.18
N ILE A 25 -5.22 2.70 1.32
CA ILE A 25 -4.26 2.68 0.22
C ILE A 25 -3.16 1.70 0.59
N ASP A 26 -3.11 0.59 -0.14
CA ASP A 26 -1.99 -0.33 -0.07
C ASP A 26 -0.85 0.18 -0.94
N TYR A 27 0.33 0.28 -0.32
CA TYR A 27 1.57 0.61 -0.99
C TYR A 27 2.49 -0.60 -1.05
N GLY A 28 2.98 -0.90 -2.25
CA GLY A 28 3.98 -1.94 -2.49
C GLY A 28 5.15 -1.41 -3.30
N LEU A 29 6.35 -1.85 -2.94
CA LEU A 29 7.57 -1.60 -3.71
C LEU A 29 8.26 -2.93 -3.99
N ALA A 30 8.63 -3.14 -5.25
CA ALA A 30 9.39 -4.31 -5.68
C ALA A 30 10.59 -3.89 -6.52
N GLU A 31 11.75 -4.51 -6.29
CA GLU A 31 12.97 -4.29 -7.05
C GLU A 31 13.37 -5.56 -7.79
N ALA A 32 13.63 -5.44 -9.08
CA ALA A 32 14.11 -6.49 -9.95
C ALA A 32 15.56 -6.20 -10.36
N ARG A 33 16.49 -7.08 -9.98
CA ARG A 33 17.89 -7.01 -10.40
C ARG A 33 18.04 -7.73 -11.73
N THR A 34 18.38 -6.97 -12.77
CA THR A 34 18.59 -7.50 -14.13
C THR A 34 20.03 -7.27 -14.55
N THR A 35 20.45 -7.92 -15.64
CA THR A 35 21.81 -7.82 -16.19
C THR A 35 22.23 -6.40 -16.55
N TYR A 36 21.27 -5.51 -16.80
CA TYR A 36 21.50 -4.11 -17.20
C TYR A 36 21.25 -3.10 -16.07
N GLY A 37 21.01 -3.56 -14.84
CA GLY A 37 20.76 -2.71 -13.68
C GLY A 37 19.55 -3.13 -12.86
N VAL A 38 19.15 -2.27 -11.94
CA VAL A 38 18.02 -2.49 -11.02
C VAL A 38 16.81 -1.71 -11.50
N ILE A 39 15.69 -2.40 -11.71
CA ILE A 39 14.41 -1.80 -12.06
C ILE A 39 13.53 -1.85 -10.80
N SER A 40 12.94 -0.72 -10.42
CA SER A 40 11.99 -0.67 -9.30
C SER A 40 10.58 -0.36 -9.80
N VAL A 41 9.60 -1.01 -9.18
CA VAL A 41 8.17 -0.81 -9.45
C VAL A 41 7.51 -0.39 -8.14
N LYS A 42 6.81 0.74 -8.19
CA LYS A 42 6.00 1.26 -7.08
C LYS A 42 4.53 1.14 -7.45
N VAL A 43 3.75 0.51 -6.60
CA VAL A 43 2.32 0.26 -6.83
C VAL A 43 1.52 0.84 -5.67
N TRP A 44 0.44 1.54 -6.03
CA TRP A 44 -0.58 2.03 -5.09
C TRP A 44 -1.92 1.44 -5.48
N ILE A 45 -2.59 0.78 -4.54
CA ILE A 45 -3.92 0.19 -4.75
C ILE A 45 -4.89 0.84 -3.76
N PHE A 46 -5.86 1.58 -4.29
CA PHE A 46 -6.95 2.14 -3.48
C PHE A 46 -8.06 1.09 -3.34
N LYS A 47 -8.31 0.65 -2.10
CA LYS A 47 -9.32 -0.37 -1.79
C LYS A 47 -10.68 0.19 -1.37
N GLY A 48 -10.76 1.48 -1.08
CA GLY A 48 -11.96 2.15 -0.58
C GLY A 48 -11.66 3.08 0.59
N GLU A 49 -12.69 3.65 1.20
CA GLU A 49 -12.55 4.41 2.46
C GLU A 49 -12.84 3.49 3.64
N VAL A 50 -11.95 3.46 4.65
CA VAL A 50 -12.19 2.69 5.88
C VAL A 50 -13.12 3.50 6.77
N PHE A 51 -14.35 3.03 6.97
CA PHE A 51 -15.28 3.62 7.95
C PHE A 51 -15.26 2.93 9.32
N GLU A 52 -14.65 1.75 9.46
CA GLU A 52 -14.57 1.02 10.74
C GLU A 52 -13.20 0.33 10.88
N ARG A 53 -12.37 0.87 11.77
CA ARG A 53 -11.36 0.09 12.49
C ARG A 53 -11.21 0.67 13.88
N VAL A 54 -12.26 0.50 14.67
CA VAL A 54 -12.21 0.71 16.13
C VAL A 54 -12.77 -0.52 16.86
N GLU A 55 -13.69 -1.27 16.24
CA GLU A 55 -14.41 -2.36 16.89
C GLU A 55 -13.58 -3.63 17.16
N GLU A 56 -12.46 -3.90 16.47
CA GLU A 56 -11.73 -5.17 16.67
C GLU A 56 -10.65 -5.08 17.78
N SER A 57 -10.18 -3.87 18.13
CA SER A 57 -9.21 -3.68 19.21
C SER A 57 -9.83 -3.68 20.60
N GLU A 58 -11.11 -3.29 20.74
CA GLU A 58 -11.78 -3.24 22.06
C GLU A 58 -12.27 -4.62 22.53
N VAL A 59 -12.65 -5.52 21.61
CA VAL A 59 -13.07 -6.89 21.98
C VAL A 59 -11.91 -7.76 22.46
N ALA A 60 -10.70 -7.56 21.93
CA ALA A 60 -9.52 -8.32 22.34
C ALA A 60 -9.02 -7.92 23.74
N GLU A 61 -9.21 -6.66 24.15
CA GLU A 61 -8.79 -6.18 25.47
C GLU A 61 -9.79 -6.58 26.58
N ALA A 62 -11.08 -6.70 26.23
CA ALA A 62 -12.15 -7.13 27.15
C ALA A 62 -12.09 -8.62 27.52
N GLU A 63 -11.63 -9.49 26.61
CA GLU A 63 -11.52 -10.94 26.86
C GLU A 63 -10.34 -11.29 27.80
N VAL A 64 -9.27 -10.49 27.76
CA VAL A 64 -8.10 -10.68 28.65
C VAL A 64 -8.40 -10.24 30.09
N ALA A 65 -9.27 -9.24 30.27
CA ALA A 65 -9.64 -8.73 31.60
C ALA A 65 -10.66 -9.60 32.36
N THR A 66 -11.46 -10.42 31.65
CA THR A 66 -12.45 -11.33 32.28
C THR A 66 -11.87 -12.71 32.63
N ALA A 67 -10.63 -13.00 32.20
CA ALA A 67 -9.92 -14.24 32.50
C ALA A 67 -8.90 -14.14 33.65
N SER A 68 -8.89 -13.03 34.42
CA SER A 68 -8.07 -12.83 35.63
C SER A 68 -8.90 -12.70 36.91
#